data_AF-A0A1Y6KV11-F1
#
_entry.id   AF-A0A1Y6KV11-F1
#
_cell.length_a   1.000
_cell.length_b   1.000
_cell.length_c   1.000
_cell.angle_alpha   90.00
_cell.angle_beta   90.00
_cell.angle_gamma   90.00
#
_symmetry.space_group_name_H-M   'P 1'
#
loop_
_entity.id
_entity.type
_entity.pdbx_description
1 polymer ?
#
loop_
_entity_poly.entity_id
_entity_poly.type
_entity_poly.pdbx_seq_one_letter_code
_entity_poly.pdbx_strand_id
1 'polypeptide(L)'
;MLENVIALIGLPLFGTVVGAFLTNFFFPYKLKRKQWKWEKEVKARESLVELLSRIRFVTEHYLSSLYMDSFSMSNAQNVEEEVIDLVKNLHSESYKYLIYLPKKDQKVFKEFLEQSQKVFDKHKETYGQWHEDDYDAMERHQNNLLNELLELSHDSLIDMGFDS
;
A
#
# COMPACT_ATOMS: atom_id res chain seq x y z
N MET A 1 -52.72 32.11 28.20
CA MET A 1 -51.77 33.20 27.83
C MET A 1 -50.33 32.89 28.22
N LEU A 2 -50.04 32.33 29.41
CA LEU A 2 -48.67 32.03 29.85
C LEU A 2 -47.94 31.00 28.96
N GLU A 3 -48.65 29.95 28.50
CA GLU A 3 -48.08 28.91 27.63
C GLU A 3 -47.59 29.44 26.28
N ASN A 4 -48.32 30.39 25.67
CA ASN A 4 -47.93 31.00 24.40
C ASN A 4 -46.69 31.89 24.54
N VAL A 5 -46.49 32.53 25.69
CA VAL A 5 -45.30 33.36 25.97
C VAL A 5 -44.07 32.49 26.20
N ILE A 6 -44.24 31.36 26.91
CA ILE A 6 -43.16 30.36 27.11
C ILE A 6 -42.77 29.74 25.76
N ALA A 7 -43.72 29.44 24.89
CA ALA A 7 -43.43 28.96 23.54
C ALA A 7 -42.70 30.02 22.68
N LEU A 8 -43.13 31.28 22.74
CA LEU A 8 -42.56 32.38 21.94
C LEU A 8 -41.11 32.72 22.32
N ILE A 9 -40.74 32.61 23.61
CA ILE A 9 -39.40 32.90 24.12
C ILE A 9 -38.53 31.64 24.19
N GLY A 10 -39.13 30.49 24.50
CA GLY A 10 -38.45 29.21 24.62
C GLY A 10 -37.92 28.67 23.30
N LEU A 11 -38.68 28.78 22.20
CA LEU A 11 -38.26 28.31 20.88
C LEU A 11 -36.99 29.01 20.35
N PRO A 12 -36.88 30.36 20.38
CA PRO A 12 -35.67 31.06 19.99
C PRO A 12 -34.46 30.72 20.87
N LEU A 13 -34.65 30.62 22.20
CA LEU A 13 -33.59 30.22 23.11
C LEU A 13 -33.11 28.80 22.83
N PHE A 14 -34.02 27.87 22.56
CA PHE A 14 -33.65 26.51 22.17
C PHE A 14 -32.90 26.48 20.83
N GLY A 15 -33.33 27.29 19.86
CA GLY A 15 -32.65 27.44 18.57
C GLY A 15 -31.22 27.97 18.71
N THR A 16 -31.00 28.95 19.59
CA THR A 16 -29.64 29.49 19.85
C THR A 16 -28.74 28.49 20.56
N VAL A 17 -29.26 27.76 21.56
CA VAL A 17 -28.51 26.72 22.28
C VAL A 17 -28.14 25.56 21.35
N VAL A 18 -29.09 25.07 20.54
CA VAL A 18 -28.84 24.02 19.55
C VAL A 18 -27.86 24.51 18.47
N GLY A 19 -28.03 25.74 17.99
CA GLY A 19 -27.12 26.36 17.02
C GLY A 19 -25.70 26.44 17.55
N ALA A 20 -25.51 26.93 18.78
CA ALA A 20 -24.20 27.01 19.44
C ALA A 20 -23.58 25.64 19.71
N PHE A 21 -24.38 24.63 20.07
CA PHE A 21 -23.91 23.26 20.23
C PHE A 21 -23.42 22.67 18.90
N LEU A 22 -24.17 22.88 17.82
CA LEU A 22 -23.80 22.39 16.50
C LEU A 22 -22.50 23.04 15.99
N THR A 23 -22.35 24.36 16.12
CA THR A 23 -21.17 25.09 15.64
C THR A 23 -19.93 24.87 16.51
N ASN A 24 -20.06 24.82 17.82
CA ASN A 24 -18.90 24.72 18.71
C ASN A 24 -18.43 23.27 18.95
N PHE A 25 -19.35 22.30 18.90
CA PHE A 25 -19.03 20.91 19.25
C PHE A 25 -19.22 19.94 18.10
N PHE A 26 -20.42 19.87 17.51
CA PHE A 26 -20.76 18.81 16.56
C PHE A 26 -20.02 18.92 15.23
N PHE A 27 -20.06 20.09 14.56
CA PHE A 27 -19.39 20.28 13.27
C PHE A 27 -17.87 20.17 13.39
N PRO A 28 -17.19 20.81 14.36
CA PRO A 28 -15.74 20.68 14.52
C PRO A 28 -15.31 19.24 14.77
N TYR A 29 -16.06 18.49 15.60
CA TYR A 29 -15.77 17.08 15.85
C TYR A 29 -15.92 16.22 14.59
N LYS A 30 -17.01 16.42 13.83
CA LYS A 30 -17.25 15.70 12.58
C LYS A 30 -16.18 16.01 11.52
N LEU A 31 -15.76 17.27 11.42
CA LEU A 31 -14.69 17.70 10.53
C LEU A 31 -13.34 17.09 10.95
N LYS A 32 -12.97 17.17 12.24
CA LYS A 32 -11.75 16.53 12.77
C LYS A 32 -11.73 15.02 12.51
N ARG A 33 -12.86 14.33 12.67
CA ARG A 33 -12.95 12.89 12.39
C ARG A 33 -12.76 12.58 10.90
N LYS A 34 -13.36 13.39 10.02
CA LYS A 34 -13.16 13.24 8.56
C LYS A 34 -11.71 13.50 8.17
N GLN A 35 -11.12 14.58 8.69
CA GLN A 35 -9.72 14.93 8.45
C GLN A 35 -8.80 13.81 8.90
N TRP A 36 -8.95 13.32 10.13
CA TRP A 36 -8.16 12.21 10.64
C TRP A 36 -8.28 10.96 9.76
N LYS A 37 -9.49 10.61 9.32
CA LYS A 37 -9.70 9.46 8.43
C LYS A 37 -8.99 9.65 7.09
N TRP A 38 -9.09 10.84 6.52
CA TRP A 38 -8.44 11.20 5.27
C TRP A 38 -6.90 11.17 5.39
N GLU A 39 -6.34 11.71 6.46
CA GLU A 39 -4.89 11.64 6.72
C GLU A 39 -4.40 10.20 6.84
N LYS A 40 -5.18 9.32 7.45
CA LYS A 40 -4.86 7.87 7.52
C LYS A 40 -4.97 7.17 6.18
N GLU A 41 -5.99 7.50 5.39
CA GLU A 41 -6.16 7.00 4.02
C GLU A 41 -4.97 7.39 3.14
N VAL A 42 -4.58 8.66 3.15
CA VAL A 42 -3.43 9.17 2.38
C VAL A 42 -2.15 8.49 2.82
N LYS A 43 -1.87 8.46 4.13
CA LYS A 43 -0.65 7.84 4.65
C LYS A 43 -0.54 6.35 4.29
N ALA A 44 -1.64 5.60 4.39
CA ALA A 44 -1.64 4.19 4.02
C ALA A 44 -1.38 3.99 2.53
N ARG A 45 -1.94 4.86 1.68
CA ARG A 45 -1.74 4.82 0.23
C ARG A 45 -0.30 5.18 -0.14
N GLU A 46 0.26 6.24 0.46
CA GLU A 46 1.66 6.65 0.27
C GLU A 46 2.62 5.54 0.65
N SER A 47 2.47 4.94 1.84
CA SER A 47 3.34 3.84 2.27
C SER A 47 3.23 2.61 1.36
N LEU A 48 2.03 2.27 0.90
CA LEU A 48 1.85 1.15 -0.03
C LEU A 48 2.54 1.44 -1.37
N VAL A 49 2.32 2.63 -1.94
CA VAL A 49 2.93 3.04 -3.20
C VAL A 49 4.45 3.08 -3.08
N GLU A 50 4.99 3.65 -1.99
CA GLU A 50 6.43 3.70 -1.72
C GLU A 50 7.05 2.30 -1.71
N LEU A 51 6.42 1.34 -1.02
CA LEU A 51 6.92 -0.04 -0.95
C LEU A 51 6.86 -0.75 -2.31
N LEU A 52 5.75 -0.62 -3.05
CA LEU A 52 5.61 -1.20 -4.39
C LEU A 52 6.61 -0.57 -5.38
N SER A 53 6.74 0.75 -5.36
CA SER A 53 7.72 1.47 -6.19
C SER A 53 9.16 1.10 -5.83
N ARG A 54 9.46 0.84 -4.55
CA ARG A 54 10.79 0.36 -4.14
C ARG A 54 11.07 -1.04 -4.66
N ILE A 55 10.12 -1.97 -4.56
CA ILE A 55 10.23 -3.31 -5.14
C ILE A 55 10.51 -3.19 -6.64
N ARG A 56 9.69 -2.42 -7.36
CA ARG A 56 9.86 -2.16 -8.79
C ARG A 56 11.25 -1.60 -9.09
N PHE A 57 11.63 -0.50 -8.46
CA PHE A 57 12.88 0.20 -8.73
C PHE A 57 14.11 -0.67 -8.50
N VAL A 58 14.18 -1.34 -7.34
CA VAL A 58 15.32 -2.20 -7.00
C VAL A 58 15.44 -3.35 -7.98
N THR A 59 14.31 -3.96 -8.32
CA THR A 59 14.27 -5.11 -9.23
C THR A 59 14.60 -4.72 -10.68
N GLU A 60 13.97 -3.67 -11.18
CA GLU A 60 14.20 -3.12 -12.53
C GLU A 60 15.65 -2.67 -12.70
N HIS A 61 16.23 -2.04 -11.68
CA HIS A 61 17.63 -1.63 -11.69
C HIS A 61 18.58 -2.82 -11.75
N TYR A 62 18.35 -3.85 -10.93
CA TYR A 62 19.16 -5.07 -10.94
C TYR A 62 19.08 -5.79 -12.29
N LEU A 63 17.88 -6.04 -12.80
CA LEU A 63 17.69 -6.72 -14.08
C LEU A 63 18.31 -5.91 -15.22
N SER A 64 18.15 -4.59 -15.23
CA SER A 64 18.76 -3.72 -16.25
C SER A 64 20.29 -3.73 -16.20
N SER A 65 20.89 -3.86 -15.00
CA SER A 65 22.33 -3.95 -14.85
C SER A 65 22.93 -5.22 -15.46
N LEU A 66 22.14 -6.31 -15.55
CA LEU A 66 22.55 -7.54 -16.24
C LEU A 66 22.70 -7.33 -17.76
N TYR A 67 21.99 -6.35 -18.34
CA TYR A 67 22.00 -6.08 -19.78
C TYR A 67 22.89 -4.88 -20.17
N MET A 68 23.30 -4.03 -19.22
CA MET A 68 24.05 -2.79 -19.48
C MET A 68 25.27 -2.64 -18.57
N ASP A 69 26.47 -2.77 -19.16
CA ASP A 69 27.79 -2.68 -18.50
C ASP A 69 28.10 -1.35 -17.78
N SER A 70 27.30 -0.29 -17.95
CA SER A 70 27.64 1.08 -17.52
C SER A 70 26.79 1.65 -16.39
N PHE A 71 25.83 0.90 -15.84
CA PHE A 71 24.82 1.44 -14.92
C PHE A 71 24.74 0.73 -13.57
N SER A 72 25.86 0.65 -12.84
CA SER A 72 25.87 0.08 -11.47
C SER A 72 26.13 1.16 -10.41
N MET A 73 25.06 1.67 -9.77
CA MET A 73 25.18 2.45 -8.52
C MET A 73 24.83 1.64 -7.27
N SER A 74 24.23 0.46 -7.43
CA SER A 74 23.94 -0.46 -6.32
C SER A 74 25.00 -1.55 -6.26
N ASN A 75 25.37 -1.96 -5.05
CA ASN A 75 26.09 -3.20 -4.86
C ASN A 75 25.07 -4.31 -5.18
N ALA A 76 25.16 -4.94 -6.35
CA ALA A 76 24.19 -5.94 -6.85
C ALA A 76 24.11 -7.23 -5.99
N GLN A 77 24.85 -7.27 -4.87
CA GLN A 77 24.81 -8.36 -3.90
C GLN A 77 23.51 -8.27 -3.07
N ASN A 78 22.79 -9.39 -3.04
CA ASN A 78 21.60 -9.63 -2.20
C ASN A 78 20.33 -8.85 -2.59
N VAL A 79 20.18 -8.44 -3.86
CA VAL A 79 18.94 -7.80 -4.33
C VAL A 79 17.71 -8.70 -4.13
N GLU A 80 17.84 -10.01 -4.38
CA GLU A 80 16.77 -10.97 -4.13
C GLU A 80 16.30 -10.93 -2.66
N GLU A 81 17.25 -10.94 -1.72
CA GLU A 81 16.96 -10.89 -0.29
C GLU A 81 16.25 -9.58 0.08
N GLU A 82 16.71 -8.44 -0.44
CA GLU A 82 16.07 -7.14 -0.22
C GLU A 82 14.62 -7.14 -0.74
N VAL A 83 14.39 -7.61 -1.97
CA VAL A 83 13.05 -7.66 -2.57
C VAL A 83 12.14 -8.61 -1.80
N ILE A 84 12.64 -9.79 -1.44
CA ILE A 84 11.90 -10.75 -0.61
C ILE A 84 11.49 -10.11 0.72
N ASP A 85 12.39 -9.41 1.39
CA ASP A 85 12.11 -8.79 2.67
C ASP A 85 11.12 -7.63 2.55
N LEU A 86 11.17 -6.85 1.47
CA LEU A 86 10.15 -5.84 1.18
C LEU A 86 8.76 -6.48 1.02
N VAL A 87 8.65 -7.58 0.28
CA VAL A 87 7.37 -8.28 0.10
C VAL A 87 6.90 -8.92 1.40
N LYS A 88 7.77 -9.55 2.19
CA LYS A 88 7.43 -10.06 3.54
C LYS A 88 6.94 -8.94 4.45
N ASN A 89 7.58 -7.77 4.42
CA ASN A 89 7.15 -6.62 5.19
C ASN A 89 5.73 -6.18 4.79
N LEU A 90 5.43 -6.12 3.49
CA LEU A 90 4.07 -5.85 2.99
C LEU A 90 3.03 -6.86 3.50
N HIS A 91 3.36 -8.16 3.49
CA HIS A 91 2.50 -9.21 4.05
C HIS A 91 2.28 -9.04 5.56
N SER A 92 3.35 -8.76 6.32
CA SER A 92 3.29 -8.61 7.77
C SER A 92 2.47 -7.40 8.21
N GLU A 93 2.51 -6.32 7.44
CA GLU A 93 1.83 -5.06 7.74
C GLU A 93 0.49 -4.91 7.00
N SER A 94 0.10 -5.93 6.22
CA SER A 94 -1.08 -5.91 5.35
C SER A 94 -2.35 -5.46 6.08
N TYR A 95 -2.58 -5.96 7.29
CA TYR A 95 -3.72 -5.60 8.12
C TYR A 95 -3.79 -4.10 8.44
N LYS A 96 -2.64 -3.43 8.63
CA LYS A 96 -2.58 -2.01 8.96
C LYS A 96 -3.04 -1.18 7.75
N TYR A 97 -2.54 -1.52 6.56
CA TYR A 97 -2.88 -0.80 5.33
C TYR A 97 -4.34 -1.03 4.94
N LEU A 98 -4.81 -2.28 5.00
CA LEU A 98 -6.17 -2.64 4.60
C LEU A 98 -7.27 -1.92 5.40
N ILE A 99 -7.02 -1.55 6.66
CA ILE A 99 -8.00 -0.81 7.49
C ILE A 99 -8.28 0.58 6.90
N TYR A 100 -7.25 1.23 6.36
CA TYR A 100 -7.31 2.63 5.97
C TYR A 100 -7.36 2.84 4.46
N LEU A 101 -7.02 1.86 3.63
CA LEU A 101 -7.11 2.01 2.18
C LEU A 101 -8.57 2.15 1.70
N PRO A 102 -8.82 2.89 0.61
CA PRO A 102 -10.12 2.88 -0.06
C PRO A 102 -10.40 1.51 -0.67
N LYS A 103 -11.68 1.16 -0.87
CA LYS A 103 -12.09 -0.19 -1.33
C LYS A 103 -11.43 -0.64 -2.64
N LYS A 104 -11.18 0.30 -3.56
CA LYS A 104 -10.50 0.02 -4.83
C LYS A 104 -9.07 -0.47 -4.56
N ASP A 105 -8.28 0.33 -3.85
CA ASP A 105 -6.88 0.04 -3.54
C ASP A 105 -6.75 -1.18 -2.61
N GLN A 106 -7.72 -1.41 -1.72
CA GLN A 106 -7.77 -2.65 -0.94
C GLN A 106 -7.87 -3.90 -1.80
N LYS A 107 -8.64 -3.83 -2.90
CA LYS A 107 -8.80 -4.96 -3.82
C LYS A 107 -7.47 -5.26 -4.51
N VAL A 108 -6.85 -4.22 -5.10
CA VAL A 108 -5.54 -4.32 -5.75
C VAL A 108 -4.48 -4.87 -4.79
N PHE A 109 -4.42 -4.34 -3.56
CA PHE A 109 -3.45 -4.79 -2.58
C PHE A 109 -3.66 -6.26 -2.17
N LYS A 110 -4.91 -6.70 -2.01
CA LYS A 110 -5.19 -8.13 -1.72
C LYS A 110 -4.79 -9.03 -2.88
N GLU A 111 -5.06 -8.61 -4.11
CA GLU A 111 -4.66 -9.34 -5.31
C GLU A 111 -3.13 -9.44 -5.39
N PHE A 112 -2.40 -8.34 -5.13
CA PHE A 112 -0.94 -8.36 -5.03
C PHE A 112 -0.43 -9.34 -3.96
N LEU A 113 -1.00 -9.33 -2.74
CA LEU A 113 -0.59 -10.24 -1.68
C LEU A 113 -0.83 -11.70 -2.05
N GLU A 114 -1.98 -12.01 -2.67
CA GLU A 114 -2.30 -13.37 -3.10
C GLU A 114 -1.35 -13.84 -4.22
N GLN A 115 -1.10 -13.00 -5.22
CA GLN A 115 -0.24 -13.35 -6.35
C GLN A 115 1.22 -13.46 -5.93
N SER A 116 1.74 -12.53 -5.13
CA SER A 116 3.11 -12.60 -4.61
C SER A 116 3.34 -13.87 -3.78
N GLN A 117 2.36 -14.31 -3.00
CA GLN A 117 2.46 -15.59 -2.27
C GLN A 117 2.54 -16.78 -3.24
N LYS A 118 1.71 -16.80 -4.29
CA LYS A 118 1.76 -17.86 -5.32
C LYS A 118 3.11 -17.90 -6.04
N VAL A 119 3.69 -16.74 -6.34
CA VAL A 119 5.05 -16.64 -6.91
C VAL A 119 6.06 -17.27 -5.95
N PHE A 120 6.03 -16.92 -4.66
CA PHE A 120 6.94 -17.54 -3.69
C PHE A 120 6.74 -19.05 -3.55
N ASP A 121 5.50 -19.53 -3.51
CA ASP A 121 5.21 -20.95 -3.39
C ASP A 121 5.77 -21.73 -4.60
N LYS A 122 5.56 -21.22 -5.81
CA LYS A 122 6.10 -21.78 -7.06
C LYS A 122 7.64 -21.81 -7.07
N HIS A 123 8.28 -20.71 -6.68
CA HIS A 123 9.74 -20.63 -6.65
C HIS A 123 10.35 -21.50 -5.56
N LYS A 124 9.66 -21.65 -4.43
CA LYS A 124 10.06 -22.56 -3.36
C LYS A 124 10.01 -24.03 -3.79
N GLU A 125 8.99 -24.44 -4.54
CA GLU A 125 8.86 -25.81 -5.04
C GLU A 125 10.00 -26.21 -6.00
N THR A 126 10.52 -25.22 -6.73
CA THR A 126 11.56 -25.40 -7.76
C THR A 126 12.97 -25.05 -7.27
N TYR A 127 13.10 -24.58 -6.03
CA TYR A 127 14.37 -24.18 -5.45
C TYR A 127 15.30 -25.39 -5.24
N GLY A 128 16.55 -25.27 -5.69
CA GLY A 128 17.55 -26.33 -5.58
C GLY A 128 17.35 -27.51 -6.53
N GLN A 129 16.49 -27.39 -7.54
CA GLN A 129 16.33 -28.42 -8.58
C GLN A 129 17.45 -28.42 -9.63
N TRP A 130 18.51 -27.64 -9.41
CA TRP A 130 19.71 -27.59 -10.25
C TRP A 130 20.86 -28.39 -9.61
N HIS A 131 21.87 -28.73 -10.40
CA HIS A 131 23.09 -29.35 -9.89
C HIS A 131 23.94 -28.32 -9.10
N GLU A 132 24.72 -28.77 -8.11
CA GLU A 132 25.50 -27.88 -7.23
C GLU A 132 26.43 -26.90 -8.00
N ASP A 133 26.87 -27.28 -9.20
CA ASP A 133 27.75 -26.47 -10.05
C ASP A 133 27.02 -25.71 -11.18
N ASP A 134 25.70 -25.82 -11.29
CA ASP A 134 24.90 -25.13 -12.31
C ASP A 134 24.48 -23.74 -11.83
N TYR A 135 25.47 -22.84 -11.76
CA TYR A 135 25.29 -21.45 -11.35
C TYR A 135 24.33 -20.69 -12.28
N ASP A 136 24.33 -21.01 -13.58
CA ASP A 136 23.44 -20.39 -14.56
C ASP A 136 21.97 -20.71 -14.25
N ALA A 137 21.65 -21.95 -13.84
CA ALA A 137 20.30 -22.31 -13.46
C ALA A 137 19.84 -21.61 -12.17
N MET A 138 20.74 -21.47 -11.19
CA MET A 138 20.47 -20.72 -9.95
C MET A 138 20.19 -19.24 -10.26
N GLU A 139 21.03 -18.60 -11.06
CA GLU A 139 20.87 -17.19 -11.44
C GLU A 139 19.58 -16.98 -12.25
N ARG A 140 19.26 -17.87 -13.20
CA ARG A 140 17.99 -17.83 -13.93
C ARG A 140 16.78 -17.97 -13.01
N HIS A 141 16.84 -18.84 -12.00
CA HIS A 141 15.76 -19.01 -11.03
C HIS A 141 15.51 -17.73 -10.23
N GLN A 142 16.57 -17.10 -9.74
CA GLN A 142 16.53 -15.81 -9.04
C GLN A 142 15.97 -14.70 -9.95
N ASN A 143 16.46 -14.60 -11.18
CA ASN A 143 16.02 -13.58 -12.14
C ASN A 143 14.54 -13.75 -12.51
N ASN A 144 14.06 -14.98 -12.64
CA ASN A 144 12.64 -15.25 -12.89
C ASN A 144 11.76 -14.82 -11.71
N LEU A 145 12.19 -15.10 -10.47
CA LEU A 145 11.46 -14.65 -9.27
C LEU A 145 11.33 -13.13 -9.26
N LEU A 146 12.45 -12.45 -9.50
CA LEU A 146 12.52 -11.01 -9.55
C LEU A 146 11.65 -10.42 -10.67
N ASN A 147 11.70 -10.98 -11.87
CA ASN A 147 10.83 -10.57 -12.98
C ASN A 147 9.34 -10.69 -12.64
N GLU A 148 8.89 -11.81 -12.07
CA GLU A 148 7.48 -12.00 -11.71
C GLU A 148 7.04 -10.98 -10.62
N LEU A 149 7.89 -10.70 -9.64
CA LEU A 149 7.60 -9.68 -8.62
C LEU A 149 7.61 -8.25 -9.18
N LEU A 150 8.47 -7.97 -10.16
CA LEU A 150 8.51 -6.71 -10.89
C LEU A 150 7.19 -6.47 -11.62
N GLU A 151 6.75 -7.43 -12.44
CA GLU A 151 5.48 -7.36 -13.18
C GLU A 151 4.29 -7.14 -12.23
N LEU A 152 4.20 -7.92 -11.15
CA LEU A 152 3.14 -7.76 -10.14
C LEU A 152 3.15 -6.38 -9.48
N SER A 153 4.34 -5.84 -9.16
CA SER A 153 4.46 -4.52 -8.56
C SER A 153 4.06 -3.41 -9.53
N HIS A 154 4.42 -3.54 -10.80
CA HIS A 154 4.08 -2.60 -11.87
C HIS A 154 2.57 -2.60 -12.15
N ASP A 155 1.96 -3.76 -12.35
CA ASP A 155 0.52 -3.90 -12.58
C ASP A 155 -0.29 -3.31 -11.42
N SER A 156 0.15 -3.56 -10.18
CA SER A 156 -0.50 -3.01 -8.99
C SER A 156 -0.43 -1.48 -8.95
N LEU A 157 0.69 -0.88 -9.37
CA LEU A 157 0.84 0.57 -9.45
C LEU A 157 -0.05 1.18 -10.54
N ILE A 158 -0.15 0.53 -11.71
CA ILE A 158 -1.06 0.93 -12.79
C ILE A 158 -2.51 0.90 -12.30
N ASP A 159 -2.94 -0.20 -11.69
CA ASP A 159 -4.32 -0.36 -11.22
C ASP A 159 -4.70 0.65 -10.14
N MET A 160 -3.73 1.04 -9.31
CA MET A 160 -3.87 2.11 -8.33
C MET A 160 -3.82 3.53 -8.94
N GLY A 161 -3.38 3.67 -10.20
CA GLY A 161 -3.31 4.91 -10.96
C GLY A 161 -2.04 5.73 -10.70
N PHE A 162 -0.92 5.08 -10.41
CA PHE A 162 0.38 5.72 -10.12
C PHE A 162 1.45 5.48 -11.19
N ASP A 163 1.16 4.63 -12.18
CA ASP A 163 2.00 4.37 -13.36
C ASP A 163 1.17 4.60 -14.62
N SER A 164 1.77 5.18 -15.66
CA SER A 164 1.14 5.52 -16.94
C SER A 164 2.01 5.13 -18.13
#